data_AF-A0A066YYW8-F1
#
_entry.id   AF-A0A066YYW8-F1
#
_cell.length_a   1.000
_cell.length_b   1.000
_cell.length_c   1.000
_cell.angle_alpha   90.00
_cell.angle_beta   90.00
_cell.angle_gamma   90.00
#
_symmetry.space_group_name_H-M   'P 1'
#
loop_
_entity.id
_entity.type
_entity.pdbx_description
1 polymer ?
#
loop_
_entity_poly.entity_id
_entity_poly.type
_entity_poly.pdbx_seq_one_letter_code
_entity_poly.pdbx_strand_id
1 'polypeptide(L)'
;MPQHKMVVIDGIRYRPEDAPALPEPAEEAARAPEQQLDGPDDGHGETFDPGAHTAQDVLAHLAAADDAERERVLAAEAAGKARKGVLTPPGASGGAAS
;
A
#
# COMPACT_ATOMS: atom_id res chain seq x y z
N MET A 1 -26.01 -26.58 -34.82
CA MET A 1 -25.84 -25.12 -34.66
C MET A 1 -25.71 -24.85 -33.17
N PRO A 2 -24.52 -24.54 -32.65
CA PRO A 2 -24.39 -24.18 -31.23
C PRO A 2 -25.24 -22.94 -30.96
N GLN A 3 -26.12 -23.01 -29.97
CA GLN A 3 -26.94 -21.87 -29.57
C GLN A 3 -26.03 -20.91 -28.81
N HIS A 4 -25.55 -19.85 -29.47
CA HIS A 4 -24.70 -18.84 -28.83
C HIS A 4 -25.55 -18.06 -27.82
N LYS A 5 -25.48 -18.46 -26.55
CA LYS A 5 -26.12 -17.80 -25.42
C LYS A 5 -25.41 -16.47 -25.15
N MET A 6 -26.00 -15.35 -25.55
CA MET A 6 -25.46 -14.02 -25.22
C MET A 6 -25.67 -13.70 -23.74
N VAL A 7 -24.66 -13.10 -23.11
CA VAL A 7 -24.68 -12.62 -21.72
C VAL A 7 -24.72 -11.10 -21.74
N VAL A 8 -25.42 -10.47 -20.80
CA VAL A 8 -25.46 -9.00 -20.67
C VAL A 8 -24.73 -8.59 -19.42
N ILE A 9 -23.67 -7.78 -19.57
CA ILE A 9 -22.86 -7.23 -18.48
C ILE A 9 -22.85 -5.71 -18.68
N ASP A 10 -23.21 -4.94 -17.65
CA ASP A 10 -23.27 -3.47 -17.70
C ASP A 10 -24.07 -2.89 -18.89
N GLY A 11 -25.14 -3.59 -19.30
CA GLY A 11 -25.99 -3.19 -20.42
C GLY A 11 -25.42 -3.52 -21.82
N ILE A 12 -24.20 -4.05 -21.89
CA ILE A 12 -23.55 -4.48 -23.14
C ILE A 12 -23.75 -5.98 -23.32
N ARG A 13 -24.15 -6.39 -24.54
CA ARG A 13 -24.38 -7.79 -24.89
C ARG A 13 -23.09 -8.42 -25.39
N TYR A 14 -22.56 -9.38 -24.64
CA TYR A 14 -21.37 -10.14 -24.97
C TYR A 14 -21.71 -11.55 -25.44
N ARG A 15 -20.96 -12.06 -26.41
CA ARG A 15 -20.84 -13.51 -26.62
C ARG A 15 -19.90 -14.06 -25.54
N PRO A 16 -20.12 -15.25 -24.98
CA PRO A 16 -19.30 -15.78 -23.90
C PRO A 16 -17.82 -15.95 -24.28
N GLU A 17 -17.51 -16.07 -25.58
CA GLU A 17 -16.14 -16.04 -26.11
C GLU A 17 -15.49 -14.63 -26.18
N ASP A 18 -16.30 -13.57 -26.25
CA ASP A 18 -15.88 -12.14 -26.29
C ASP A 18 -16.08 -11.43 -24.95
N ALA A 19 -16.75 -12.08 -23.99
CA ALA A 19 -16.78 -11.63 -22.62
C ALA A 19 -15.34 -11.69 -22.11
N PRO A 20 -14.80 -10.62 -21.48
CA PRO A 20 -13.47 -10.69 -20.89
C PRO A 20 -13.48 -11.91 -19.99
N ALA A 21 -12.56 -12.85 -20.24
CA ALA A 21 -12.48 -14.10 -19.49
C ALA A 21 -12.52 -13.75 -18.01
N LEU A 22 -13.67 -13.95 -17.38
CA LEU A 22 -13.76 -13.95 -15.94
C LEU A 22 -12.76 -15.04 -15.54
N PRO A 23 -11.76 -14.75 -14.69
CA PRO A 23 -10.81 -15.76 -14.28
C PRO A 23 -11.62 -16.95 -13.77
N GLU A 24 -11.45 -18.11 -14.40
CA GLU A 24 -12.02 -19.34 -13.87
C GLU A 24 -11.59 -19.45 -12.40
N PRO A 25 -12.47 -19.89 -11.48
CA PRO A 25 -12.06 -20.22 -10.13
C PRO A 25 -11.29 -21.55 -10.22
N ALA A 26 -10.08 -21.48 -10.76
CA ALA A 26 -9.11 -22.54 -10.73
C ALA A 26 -8.65 -22.66 -9.27
N GLU A 27 -9.21 -23.66 -8.58
CA GLU A 27 -8.49 -24.42 -7.58
C GLU A 27 -7.85 -23.58 -6.46
N GLU A 28 -8.71 -23.16 -5.54
CA GLU A 28 -8.33 -23.07 -4.14
C GLU A 28 -7.81 -24.44 -3.66
N ALA A 29 -6.47 -24.59 -3.54
CA ALA A 29 -5.76 -25.37 -2.50
C ALA A 29 -4.35 -25.81 -2.94
N ALA A 30 -3.37 -24.90 -2.93
CA ALA A 30 -1.94 -25.25 -2.67
C ALA A 30 -1.00 -24.05 -2.52
N ARG A 31 -1.49 -22.81 -2.59
CA ARG A 31 -0.83 -21.72 -1.88
C ARG A 31 -1.86 -21.11 -0.99
N ALA A 32 -1.84 -21.56 0.27
CA ALA A 32 -2.35 -20.76 1.36
C ALA A 32 -1.93 -19.31 1.09
N PRO A 33 -2.84 -18.34 1.25
CA PRO A 33 -2.38 -16.99 1.39
C PRO A 33 -1.43 -17.05 2.58
N GLU A 34 -0.12 -16.90 2.36
CA GLU A 34 0.75 -16.42 3.43
C GLU A 34 0.43 -14.95 3.65
N GLN A 35 -0.83 -14.70 4.00
CA GLN A 35 -1.14 -13.73 5.01
C GLN A 35 -0.54 -14.29 6.29
N GLN A 36 0.35 -13.48 6.85
CA GLN A 36 0.87 -13.58 8.21
C GLN A 36 2.11 -14.45 8.40
N LEU A 37 3.26 -13.80 8.23
CA LEU A 37 4.32 -13.88 9.23
C LEU A 37 4.81 -12.46 9.57
N ASP A 38 3.99 -11.74 10.32
CA ASP A 38 4.51 -10.82 11.35
C ASP A 38 3.62 -11.01 12.58
N GLY A 39 3.98 -12.04 13.35
CA GLY A 39 3.66 -12.21 14.77
C GLY A 39 2.18 -12.34 15.18
N PRO A 40 1.93 -12.82 16.41
CA PRO A 40 0.73 -12.38 17.10
C PRO A 40 0.72 -10.85 17.09
N ASP A 41 -0.45 -10.29 16.79
CA ASP A 41 -0.88 -8.95 17.19
C ASP A 41 -0.79 -8.88 18.72
N ASP A 42 0.44 -8.82 19.23
CA ASP A 42 0.73 -8.48 20.60
C ASP A 42 0.50 -6.98 20.65
N GLY A 43 -0.74 -6.54 20.91
CA GLY A 43 -1.18 -5.15 20.96
C GLY A 43 -0.27 -4.22 21.80
N HIS A 44 0.88 -3.88 21.25
CA HIS A 44 1.96 -3.08 21.82
C HIS A 44 2.33 -2.04 20.77
N GLY A 45 1.51 -1.00 20.66
CA GLY A 45 1.83 0.27 19.97
C GLY A 45 2.64 0.09 18.69
N GLU A 46 1.97 -0.28 17.60
CA GLU A 46 2.57 -0.44 16.27
C GLU A 46 3.46 0.77 15.94
N THR A 47 4.76 0.52 15.75
CA THR A 47 5.70 1.56 15.29
C THR A 47 5.30 1.99 13.89
N PHE A 48 5.16 3.30 13.66
CA PHE A 48 4.76 3.84 12.37
C PHE A 48 5.79 3.48 11.28
N ASP A 49 5.38 2.68 10.29
CA ASP A 49 6.21 2.34 9.13
C ASP A 49 5.94 3.30 7.96
N PRO A 50 6.86 4.25 7.65
CA PRO A 50 6.65 5.16 6.53
C PRO A 50 6.61 4.43 5.16
N GLY A 51 7.17 3.22 5.09
CA GLY A 51 7.09 2.33 3.94
C GLY A 51 5.67 1.87 3.61
N ALA A 52 4.81 1.68 4.61
CA ALA A 52 3.41 1.29 4.42
C ALA A 52 2.49 2.49 4.08
N HIS A 53 2.95 3.71 4.29
CA HIS A 53 2.13 4.93 4.18
C HIS A 53 2.46 5.81 2.96
N THR A 54 1.54 6.70 2.58
CA THR A 54 1.77 7.68 1.51
C THR A 54 2.67 8.83 1.97
N ALA A 55 3.23 9.60 1.04
CA ALA A 55 4.12 10.70 1.41
C ALA A 55 3.39 11.76 2.25
N GLN A 56 2.09 11.97 1.97
CA GLN A 56 1.25 12.91 2.71
C GLN A 56 1.01 12.42 4.14
N ASP A 57 0.72 11.13 4.31
CA ASP A 57 0.50 10.54 5.64
C ASP A 57 1.78 10.59 6.49
N VAL A 58 2.94 10.30 5.89
CA VAL A 58 4.23 10.40 6.59
C VAL A 58 4.53 11.83 7.00
N LEU A 59 4.29 12.82 6.13
CA LEU A 59 4.47 14.24 6.49
C LEU A 59 3.51 14.68 7.61
N ALA A 60 2.27 14.19 7.58
CA ALA A 60 1.29 14.48 8.63
C ALA A 60 1.71 13.85 9.98
N HIS A 61 2.21 12.62 9.98
CA HIS A 61 2.75 11.96 11.17
C HIS A 61 3.96 12.70 11.72
N LEU A 62 4.94 13.03 10.87
CA LEU A 62 6.15 13.77 11.25
C LEU A 62 5.87 15.17 11.81
N ALA A 63 4.75 15.79 11.44
CA ALA A 63 4.35 17.10 11.96
C ALA A 63 3.79 17.04 13.38
N ALA A 64 3.22 15.91 13.79
CA ALA A 64 2.67 15.68 15.13
C ALA A 64 3.60 14.87 16.05
N ALA A 65 4.58 14.17 15.46
CA ALA A 65 5.55 13.35 16.16
C ALA A 65 6.57 14.18 16.95
N ASP A 66 7.08 13.60 18.04
CA ASP A 66 8.21 14.14 18.77
C ASP A 66 9.54 13.93 18.01
N ASP A 67 10.62 14.56 18.48
CA ASP A 67 11.90 14.50 17.78
C ASP A 67 12.47 13.08 17.69
N ALA A 68 12.24 12.23 18.70
CA ALA A 68 12.71 10.85 18.71
C ALA A 68 11.99 10.01 17.64
N GLU A 69 10.67 10.13 17.55
CA GLU A 69 9.87 9.46 16.53
C GLU A 69 10.16 10.01 15.13
N ARG A 70 10.34 11.33 15.00
CA ARG A 70 10.72 11.95 13.73
C ARG A 70 12.04 11.41 13.19
N GLU A 71 13.06 11.28 14.05
CA GLU A 71 14.35 10.69 13.68
C GLU A 71 14.21 9.23 13.23
N ARG A 72 13.43 8.42 13.95
CA ARG A 72 13.19 7.02 13.59
C ARG A 72 12.48 6.89 12.25
N VAL A 73 11.41 7.65 12.04
CA VAL A 73 10.61 7.61 10.81
C VAL A 73 11.41 8.13 9.62
N LEU A 74 12.24 9.18 9.80
CA LEU A 74 13.12 9.66 8.73
C LEU A 74 14.22 8.64 8.38
N ALA A 75 14.78 7.93 9.37
CA ALA A 75 15.75 6.86 9.14
C ALA A 75 15.11 5.66 8.40
N ALA A 76 13.91 5.24 8.82
CA ALA A 76 13.14 4.19 8.16
C ALA A 76 12.77 4.58 6.72
N GLU A 77 12.35 5.83 6.49
CA GLU A 77 12.08 6.36 5.15
C GLU A 77 13.34 6.35 4.28
N ALA A 78 14.49 6.77 4.82
CA ALA A 78 15.77 6.79 4.10
C ALA A 78 16.27 5.39 3.71
N ALA A 79 16.03 4.40 4.57
CA ALA A 79 16.36 3.00 4.31
C ALA A 79 15.38 2.33 3.33
N GLY A 80 14.13 2.79 3.30
CA GLY A 80 13.07 2.24 2.45
C GLY A 80 12.88 3.01 1.14
N LYS A 81 11.77 3.74 1.04
CA LYS A 81 11.31 4.40 -0.20
C LYS A 81 12.11 5.67 -0.55
N ALA A 82 12.83 6.24 0.41
CA ALA A 82 13.72 7.38 0.28
C ALA A 82 13.11 8.57 -0.49
N ARG A 83 11.83 8.91 -0.21
CA ARG A 83 11.12 9.96 -0.92
C ARG A 83 11.77 11.32 -0.65
N LYS A 84 12.24 11.97 -1.70
CA LYS A 84 12.91 13.27 -1.62
C LYS A 84 12.05 14.36 -0.95
N GLY A 85 10.73 14.34 -1.16
CA GLY A 85 9.81 15.28 -0.50
C GLY A 85 9.65 15.06 1.02
N VAL A 86 10.02 13.88 1.54
CA VAL A 86 9.99 13.56 2.98
C VAL A 86 11.38 13.74 3.60
N LEU A 87 12.44 13.29 2.92
CA LEU A 87 13.82 13.44 3.39
C LEU A 87 14.38 14.87 3.28
N THR A 88 13.78 15.68 2.42
CA THR A 88 14.14 17.09 2.23
C THR A 88 12.84 17.89 2.09
N PRO A 89 12.09 18.06 3.18
CA PRO A 89 10.85 18.82 3.12
C PRO A 89 11.16 20.29 2.82
N PRO A 90 10.29 21.00 2.10
CA PRO A 90 10.47 22.42 1.82
C PRO A 90 10.55 23.18 3.16
N GLY A 91 11.72 23.75 3.46
CA GLY A 91 12.02 24.43 4.74
C GLY A 91 13.10 23.77 5.60
N ALA A 92 13.55 22.54 5.30
CA ALA A 92 14.67 21.92 6.02
C ALA A 92 16.06 22.48 5.64
N SER A 93 16.14 23.32 4.60
CA SER A 93 17.35 24.02 4.21
C SER A 93 17.53 25.32 5.01
N GLY A 94 18.09 25.22 6.22
CA GLY A 94 18.61 26.38 6.96
C GLY A 94 17.81 26.75 8.20
N GLY A 95 18.18 26.17 9.35
CA GLY A 95 17.59 26.54 10.64
C GLY A 95 18.31 25.93 11.84
N ALA A 96 19.63 25.75 11.79
CA ALA A 96 20.45 25.63 13.00
C ALA A 96 20.97 27.03 13.32
N ALA A 97 20.15 27.81 14.03
CA ALA A 97 20.63 29.00 14.72
C ALA A 97 21.49 28.52 15.90
N SER A 98 22.80 28.77 15.80
CA SER A 98 23.70 28.80 16.95
C SER A 98 23.65 30.17 17.61
#